data_AF-A0A1H8NVB4-F1
#
_entry.id   AF-A0A1H8NVB4-F1
#
_cell.length_a   1.000
_cell.length_b   1.000
_cell.length_c   1.000
_cell.angle_alpha   90.00
_cell.angle_beta   90.00
_cell.angle_gamma   90.00
#
_symmetry.space_group_name_H-M   'P 1'
#
loop_
_entity.id
_entity.type
_entity.pdbx_description
1 polymer ?
#
loop_
_entity_poly.entity_id
_entity_poly.type
_entity_poly.pdbx_seq_one_letter_code
_entity_poly.pdbx_strand_id
1 'polypeptide(L)' 'MARQFEEAFKMETVKYIHEHNKSVAQVARELGVNVNTVHGWVKKLI' A
#
# COMPACT_ATOMS: atom_id res chain seq x y z
N MET A 1 -13.19 -8.94 11.75
CA MET A 1 -12.52 -7.69 12.17
C MET A 1 -11.70 -7.17 11.00
N ALA A 2 -12.09 -6.05 10.40
CA ALA A 2 -11.26 -5.40 9.38
C ALA A 2 -10.00 -4.88 10.09
N ARG A 3 -8.80 -5.29 9.65
CA ARG A 3 -7.57 -4.62 10.07
C ARG A 3 -7.66 -3.19 9.54
N GLN A 4 -7.99 -2.25 10.42
CA GLN A 4 -7.92 -0.83 10.10
C GLN A 4 -6.45 -0.45 10.13
N PHE A 5 -5.85 -0.37 8.95
CA PHE A 5 -4.56 0.28 8.79
C PHE A 5 -4.78 1.79 8.93
N GLU A 6 -3.95 2.44 9.73
CA GLU A 6 -3.95 3.89 9.89
C GLU A 6 -3.75 4.58 8.54
N GLU A 7 -4.36 5.75 8.36
CA GLU A 7 -4.29 6.49 7.11
C GLU A 7 -2.84 6.90 6.77
N ALA A 8 -2.05 7.24 7.79
CA ALA A 8 -0.62 7.52 7.66
C ALA A 8 0.14 6.34 7.03
N PHE A 9 -0.14 5.11 7.47
CA PHE A 9 0.49 3.90 6.94
C PHE A 9 0.15 3.66 5.47
N LYS A 10 -1.12 3.87 5.08
CA LYS A 10 -1.54 3.75 3.67
C LYS A 10 -0.85 4.78 2.80
N MET A 11 -0.79 6.01 3.27
CA MET A 11 -0.21 7.13 2.55
C MET A 11 1.31 6.95 2.38
N GLU A 12 2.01 6.52 3.43
CA GLU A 12 3.43 6.17 3.37
C GLU A 12 3.68 5.01 2.40
N THR A 13 2.84 3.96 2.43
CA THR A 13 2.96 2.83 1.50
C THR A 13 2.81 3.27 0.03
N VAL A 14 1.80 4.08 -0.29
CA VAL A 14 1.59 4.58 -1.66
C VAL A 14 2.73 5.50 -2.08
N LYS A 15 3.19 6.38 -1.18
CA LYS A 15 4.32 7.27 -1.44
C LYS A 15 5.61 6.48 -1.71
N TYR A 16 5.88 5.45 -0.90
CA TYR A 16 7.03 4.56 -1.07
C TYR A 16 7.03 3.84 -2.43
N ILE A 17 5.86 3.33 -2.86
CA ILE A 17 5.68 2.71 -4.19
C ILE A 17 6.06 3.69 -5.30
N HIS A 18 5.60 4.95 -5.18
CA HIS A 18 5.82 5.98 -6.18
C HIS A 18 7.27 6.50 -6.20
N GLU A 19 7.83 6.82 -5.03
CA GLU A 19 9.21 7.34 -4.91
C GLU A 19 10.24 6.31 -5.35
N HIS A 20 10.05 5.04 -4.98
CA HIS A 20 10.99 3.98 -5.31
C HIS A 20 10.67 3.26 -6.62
N ASN A 21 9.62 3.68 -7.36
CA ASN A 21 9.13 3.00 -8.57
C ASN A 21 8.95 1.48 -8.38
N LYS A 22 8.57 1.07 -7.15
CA LYS A 22 8.39 -0.35 -6.82
C LYS A 22 7.01 -0.80 -7.27
N SER A 23 6.90 -2.08 -7.63
CA SER A 23 5.59 -2.67 -7.94
C SER A 23 4.74 -2.83 -6.67
N VAL A 24 3.43 -2.58 -6.78
CA VAL A 24 2.45 -2.79 -5.70
C VAL A 24 2.57 -4.20 -5.09
N ALA A 25 2.76 -5.22 -5.94
CA ALA A 25 2.91 -6.60 -5.50
C ALA A 25 4.19 -6.85 -4.68
N GLN A 26 5.27 -6.12 -4.98
CA GLN A 26 6.53 -6.23 -4.26
C GLN A 26 6.40 -5.60 -2.87
N VAL A 27 5.90 -4.35 -2.80
CA VAL A 27 5.70 -3.65 -1.54
C VAL A 27 4.70 -4.37 -0.64
N ALA A 28 3.63 -4.92 -1.22
CA ALA A 28 2.67 -5.75 -0.49
C ALA A 28 3.31 -7.00 0.13
N ARG A 29 4.20 -7.70 -0.61
CA ARG A 29 4.97 -8.83 -0.08
C ARG A 29 5.93 -8.42 1.03
N GLU A 30 6.65 -7.31 0.84
CA GLU A 30 7.59 -6.79 1.86
C GLU A 30 6.87 -6.42 3.15
N LEU A 31 5.69 -5.80 3.05
CA LEU A 31 4.88 -5.39 4.22
C LEU A 31 3.99 -6.52 4.78
N GLY A 32 3.92 -7.69 4.13
CA GLY A 32 3.00 -8.77 4.50
C GLY A 32 1.53 -8.40 4.34
N VAL A 33 1.22 -7.43 3.49
CA VAL A 33 -0.14 -6.97 3.19
C VAL A 33 -0.63 -7.62 1.90
N ASN A 34 -1.94 -7.86 1.80
CA ASN A 34 -2.51 -8.39 0.56
C ASN A 34 -2.36 -7.35 -0.56
N VAL A 35 -1.85 -7.79 -1.72
CA VAL A 35 -1.68 -6.96 -2.93
C VAL A 35 -2.97 -6.21 -3.27
N ASN A 36 -4.13 -6.88 -3.19
CA ASN A 36 -5.43 -6.25 -3.48
C ASN A 36 -5.75 -5.09 -2.53
N THR A 37 -5.31 -5.18 -1.28
CA THR A 37 -5.50 -4.11 -0.28
C THR A 37 -4.64 -2.90 -0.62
N VAL A 38 -3.36 -3.11 -0.93
CA VAL A 38 -2.46 -2.02 -1.33
C VAL A 38 -2.89 -1.40 -2.66
N HIS A 39 -3.33 -2.22 -3.61
CA HIS A 39 -3.88 -1.76 -4.89
C HIS A 39 -5.12 -0.89 -4.70
N GLY A 40 -5.96 -1.21 -3.72
CA GLY A 40 -7.09 -0.38 -3.31
C GLY A 40 -6.68 0.95 -2.69
N TRP A 41 -5.56 1.01 -1.96
CA TRP A 41 -5.03 2.26 -1.41
C TRP A 41 -4.47 3.16 -2.50
N VAL A 42 -3.66 2.61 -3.40
CA VAL A 42 -3.13 3.34 -4.56
C VAL A 42 -4.27 3.94 -5.39
N LYS A 43 -5.33 3.16 -5.67
CA LYS A 43 -6.51 3.64 -6.41
C LYS A 43 -7.34 4.70 -5.67
N LYS A 44 -7.26 4.77 -4.35
CA LYS A 44 -8.04 5.72 -3.54
C LYS A 44 -7.28 7.02 -3.27
N LEU A 45 -5.95 6.97 -3.31
CA LEU A 45 -5.04 8.07 -3.00
C LEU A 45 -4.49 8.78 -4.25
N ILE A 46 -4.65 8.18 -5.42
CA ILE A 46 -4.46 8.77 -6.76
C ILE A 46 -5.83 9.07 -7.34
#